data_AF-A0A3Q8XF54-F1
#
_entry.id   AF-A0A3Q8XF54-F1
#
_cell.length_a   1.000
_cell.length_b   1.000
_cell.length_c   1.000
_cell.angle_alpha   90.00
_cell.angle_beta   90.00
_cell.angle_gamma   90.00
#
_symmetry.space_group_name_H-M   'P 1'
#
loop_
_entity.id
_entity.type
_entity.pdbx_description
1 polymer ?
#
loop_
_entity_poly.entity_id
_entity_poly.type
_entity_poly.pdbx_seq_one_letter_code
_entity_poly.pdbx_strand_id
1 'polypeptide(L)'
;MKLENAQEQLLELSPLKLSQQFSRDDLLDLRDQLKAKRAGLIEAKDKCKNGNSIALLNIELSQVNSMLTRINQTVTLLDQDAKIMKKNNHSAQELAMRFFKVAEKELDSKTFNKIKEKAKVA
;
A
#
# COMPACT_ATOMS: atom_id res chain seq x y z
N MET A 1 -15.86 7.74 14.87
CA MET A 1 -14.66 8.19 15.62
C MET A 1 -13.32 7.81 14.99
N LYS A 2 -13.06 6.58 14.48
CA LYS A 2 -11.76 6.29 13.81
C LYS A 2 -11.57 7.00 12.45
N LEU A 3 -12.65 7.32 11.73
CA LEU A 3 -12.63 7.78 10.33
C LEU A 3 -12.44 9.29 10.14
N GLU A 4 -13.00 10.14 10.99
CA GLU A 4 -12.76 11.60 10.93
C GLU A 4 -11.29 11.91 11.22
N ASN A 5 -10.74 11.22 12.23
CA ASN A 5 -9.32 11.29 12.56
C ASN A 5 -8.44 10.79 11.40
N ALA A 6 -8.90 9.78 10.63
CA ALA A 6 -8.19 9.31 9.44
C ALA A 6 -8.24 10.32 8.27
N GLN A 7 -9.34 11.05 8.08
CA GLN A 7 -9.44 12.09 7.05
C GLN A 7 -8.56 13.30 7.36
N GLU A 8 -8.49 13.72 8.62
CA GLU A 8 -7.57 14.76 9.07
C GLU A 8 -6.11 14.34 8.87
N GLN A 9 -5.77 13.12 9.27
CA GLN A 9 -4.43 12.56 9.06
C GLN A 9 -4.04 12.47 7.57
N LEU A 10 -5.00 12.21 6.67
CA LEU A 10 -4.73 12.21 5.23
C LEU A 10 -4.33 13.58 4.69
N LEU A 11 -4.79 14.67 5.30
CA LEU A 11 -4.41 16.03 4.89
C LEU A 11 -3.06 16.44 5.48
N GLU A 12 -2.75 15.97 6.69
CA GLU A 12 -1.56 16.37 7.44
C GLU A 12 -0.32 15.51 7.16
N LEU A 13 -0.50 14.19 6.99
CA LEU A 13 0.61 13.24 6.92
C LEU A 13 1.07 13.03 5.48
N SER A 14 2.37 12.75 5.32
CA SER A 14 2.94 12.37 4.04
C SER A 14 2.54 10.93 3.66
N PRO A 15 2.55 10.58 2.36
CA PRO A 15 2.29 9.20 1.92
C PRO A 15 3.17 8.14 2.62
N LEU A 16 4.43 8.47 2.93
CA LEU A 16 5.32 7.56 3.65
C LEU A 16 4.90 7.31 5.10
N LYS A 17 4.42 8.34 5.81
CA LYS A 17 3.90 8.15 7.18
C LYS A 17 2.58 7.38 7.16
N LEU A 18 1.73 7.65 6.17
CA LEU A 18 0.46 6.96 6.00
C LEU A 18 0.65 5.47 5.70
N SER A 19 1.64 5.10 4.88
CA SER A 19 1.94 3.70 4.57
C SER A 19 2.44 2.89 5.78
N GLN A 20 2.94 3.57 6.82
CA GLN A 20 3.36 2.94 8.07
C GLN A 20 2.20 2.76 9.07
N GLN A 21 1.14 3.57 8.94
CA GLN A 21 0.03 3.60 9.90
C GLN A 21 -1.20 2.85 9.42
N PHE A 22 -1.41 2.78 8.11
CA PHE A 22 -2.58 2.18 7.50
C PHE A 22 -2.20 0.98 6.64
N SER A 23 -3.00 -0.08 6.70
CA SER A 23 -2.86 -1.16 5.74
C SER A 23 -3.35 -0.73 4.36
N ARG A 24 -2.94 -1.48 3.33
CA ARG A 24 -3.41 -1.25 1.97
C ARG A 24 -4.94 -1.35 1.89
N ASP A 25 -5.55 -2.29 2.58
CA ASP A 25 -7.00 -2.53 2.53
C ASP A 25 -7.75 -1.39 3.23
N ASP A 26 -7.27 -0.91 4.39
CA ASP A 26 -7.84 0.26 5.07
C ASP A 26 -7.85 1.50 4.16
N LEU A 27 -6.77 1.70 3.40
CA LEU A 27 -6.65 2.82 2.46
C LEU A 27 -7.61 2.67 1.28
N LEU A 28 -7.87 1.45 0.81
CA LEU A 28 -8.83 1.20 -0.26
C LEU A 28 -10.27 1.44 0.19
N ASP A 29 -10.63 0.98 1.39
CA ASP A 29 -11.94 1.25 1.99
C ASP A 29 -12.17 2.75 2.16
N LEU A 30 -11.16 3.47 2.66
CA LEU A 30 -11.23 4.92 2.84
C LEU A 30 -11.34 5.66 1.49
N ARG A 31 -10.64 5.18 0.46
CA ARG A 31 -10.74 5.73 -0.91
C ARG A 31 -12.16 5.61 -1.44
N ASP A 32 -12.79 4.45 -1.26
CA ASP A 32 -14.11 4.20 -1.82
C ASP A 32 -15.19 5.00 -1.08
N GLN A 33 -15.04 5.20 0.23
CA GLN A 33 -15.86 6.15 0.99
C GLN A 33 -15.67 7.60 0.50
N LEU A 34 -14.44 8.05 0.26
CA LEU A 34 -14.18 9.40 -0.26
C LEU A 34 -14.72 9.59 -1.67
N LYS A 35 -14.70 8.56 -2.52
CA LYS A 35 -15.37 8.59 -3.83
C LYS A 35 -16.88 8.76 -3.69
N ALA A 36 -17.51 8.03 -2.77
CA ALA A 36 -18.94 8.18 -2.49
C ALA A 36 -19.26 9.60 -1.98
N LYS A 37 -18.47 10.12 -1.03
CA LYS A 37 -18.59 11.50 -0.53
C LYS A 37 -18.44 12.51 -1.68
N ARG A 38 -17.46 12.34 -2.55
CA ARG A 38 -17.26 13.21 -3.73
C ARG A 38 -18.47 13.20 -4.65
N ALA A 39 -19.04 12.03 -4.93
CA ALA A 39 -20.23 11.91 -5.76
C ALA A 39 -21.43 12.65 -5.14
N GLY A 40 -21.65 12.49 -3.83
CA GLY A 40 -22.69 13.22 -3.10
C GLY A 40 -22.49 14.74 -3.13
N LEU A 41 -21.25 15.21 -2.99
CA LEU A 41 -20.94 16.65 -3.08
C LEU A 41 -21.16 17.23 -4.48
N ILE A 42 -20.85 16.46 -5.54
CA ILE A 42 -21.14 16.86 -6.92
C ILE A 42 -22.66 16.97 -7.11
N GLU A 43 -23.42 15.97 -6.67
CA GLU A 43 -24.88 15.98 -6.81
C GLU A 43 -25.53 17.12 -6.00
N ALA A 44 -25.03 17.40 -4.80
CA ALA A 44 -25.47 18.54 -3.98
C ALA A 44 -25.16 19.88 -4.66
N LYS A 45 -23.98 20.00 -5.29
CA LYS A 45 -23.58 21.19 -6.04
C LYS A 45 -24.47 21.41 -7.26
N ASP A 46 -24.79 20.36 -8.01
CA ASP A 46 -25.64 20.43 -9.20
C ASP A 46 -27.07 20.88 -8.87
N LYS A 47 -27.56 20.55 -7.67
CA LYS A 47 -28.87 21.00 -7.17
C LYS A 47 -28.85 22.42 -6.59
N CYS A 48 -27.67 23.00 -6.39
CA CYS A 48 -27.53 24.29 -5.73
C CYS A 48 -27.62 25.47 -6.71
N LYS A 49 -28.39 26.49 -6.35
CA LYS A 49 -28.54 27.72 -7.15
C LYS A 49 -27.87 28.95 -6.51
N ASN A 50 -27.43 28.82 -5.27
CA ASN A 50 -26.76 29.89 -4.52
C ASN A 50 -25.25 29.84 -4.76
N GLY A 51 -24.68 30.92 -5.31
CA GLY A 51 -23.25 31.03 -5.59
C GLY A 51 -22.34 30.81 -4.37
N ASN A 52 -22.75 31.26 -3.18
CA ASN A 52 -21.97 31.08 -1.95
C ASN A 52 -21.92 29.61 -1.53
N SER A 53 -23.06 28.91 -1.62
CA SER A 53 -23.14 27.47 -1.33
C SER A 53 -22.35 26.64 -2.34
N ILE A 54 -22.38 27.02 -3.63
CA ILE A 54 -21.55 26.39 -4.67
C ILE A 54 -20.06 26.57 -4.37
N ALA A 55 -19.65 27.76 -3.91
CA ALA A 55 -18.27 28.04 -3.56
C ALA A 55 -17.79 27.16 -2.38
N LEU A 56 -18.60 27.01 -1.32
CA LEU A 56 -18.29 26.12 -0.20
C LEU A 56 -18.17 24.65 -0.65
N LEU A 57 -19.10 24.17 -1.47
CA LEU A 57 -19.05 22.80 -2.01
C LEU A 57 -17.81 22.57 -2.90
N ASN A 58 -17.36 23.58 -3.64
CA ASN A 58 -16.11 23.50 -4.41
C ASN A 58 -14.87 23.37 -3.50
N ILE A 59 -14.85 24.07 -2.36
CA ILE A 59 -13.76 23.95 -1.37
C ILE A 59 -13.73 22.51 -0.81
N GLU A 60 -14.88 21.99 -0.40
CA GLU A 60 -14.98 20.62 0.11
C GLU A 60 -14.59 19.58 -0.94
N LEU A 61 -15.01 19.76 -2.20
CA LEU A 61 -14.59 18.91 -3.32
C LEU A 61 -13.07 18.93 -3.53
N SER A 62 -12.44 20.10 -3.41
CA SER A 62 -10.99 20.25 -3.52
C SER A 62 -10.25 19.49 -2.41
N GLN A 63 -10.75 19.57 -1.17
CA GLN A 63 -10.20 18.82 -0.04
C GLN A 63 -10.34 17.30 -0.26
N VAL A 64 -11.52 16.82 -0.67
CA VAL A 64 -11.75 15.40 -0.95
C VAL A 64 -10.84 14.89 -2.08
N ASN A 65 -10.64 15.68 -3.15
CA ASN A 65 -9.72 15.32 -4.22
C ASN A 65 -8.26 15.27 -3.75
N SER A 66 -7.86 16.16 -2.84
CA SER A 66 -6.52 16.16 -2.24
C SER A 66 -6.30 14.88 -1.41
N MET A 67 -7.27 14.51 -0.57
CA MET A 67 -7.23 13.26 0.20
C MET A 67 -7.17 12.03 -0.71
N LEU A 68 -7.99 11.95 -1.76
CA LEU A 68 -7.96 10.86 -2.74
C LEU A 68 -6.60 10.73 -3.43
N THR A 69 -6.00 11.86 -3.81
CA THR A 69 -4.65 11.89 -4.41
C THR A 69 -3.62 11.32 -3.45
N ARG A 70 -3.70 11.71 -2.17
CA ARG A 70 -2.78 11.24 -1.12
C ARG A 70 -2.92 9.74 -0.86
N ILE A 71 -4.14 9.22 -0.82
CA ILE A 71 -4.38 7.78 -0.72
C ILE A 71 -3.75 7.03 -1.91
N ASN A 72 -4.00 7.49 -3.14
CA ASN A 72 -3.47 6.81 -4.33
C ASN A 72 -1.93 6.79 -4.36
N GLN A 73 -1.29 7.88 -3.93
CA GLN A 73 0.18 7.93 -3.78
C GLN A 73 0.67 6.92 -2.75
N THR A 74 -0.02 6.83 -1.60
CA THR A 74 0.33 5.90 -0.52
C THR A 74 0.18 4.44 -0.95
N VAL A 75 -0.94 4.09 -1.60
CA VAL A 75 -1.17 2.75 -2.14
C VAL A 75 -0.11 2.39 -3.19
N THR A 76 0.26 3.33 -4.06
CA THR A 76 1.30 3.10 -5.07
C THR A 76 2.65 2.80 -4.41
N LEU A 77 3.00 3.49 -3.32
CA LEU A 77 4.22 3.24 -2.57
C LEU A 77 4.22 1.84 -1.96
N LEU A 78 3.13 1.44 -1.31
CA LEU A 78 2.95 0.08 -0.76
C LEU A 78 3.08 -1.01 -1.84
N ASP A 79 2.47 -0.79 -3.01
CA ASP A 79 2.54 -1.74 -4.13
C ASP A 79 3.96 -1.86 -4.71
N GLN A 80 4.72 -0.76 -4.75
CA GLN A 80 6.12 -0.76 -5.17
C GLN A 80 7.01 -1.50 -4.16
N ASP A 81 6.84 -1.24 -2.87
CA ASP A 81 7.58 -1.92 -1.80
C ASP A 81 7.32 -3.44 -1.83
N ALA A 82 6.05 -3.84 -1.98
CA ALA A 82 5.69 -5.25 -2.13
C ALA A 82 6.34 -5.89 -3.36
N LYS A 83 6.44 -5.17 -4.48
CA LYS A 83 7.11 -5.65 -5.69
C LYS A 83 8.62 -5.82 -5.50
N ILE A 84 9.27 -4.88 -4.81
CA ILE A 84 10.70 -4.95 -4.49
C ILE A 84 10.98 -6.14 -3.57
N MET A 85 10.18 -6.30 -2.51
CA MET A 85 10.32 -7.44 -1.59
C MET A 85 10.17 -8.79 -2.30
N LYS A 86 9.20 -8.93 -3.22
CA LYS A 86 9.07 -10.15 -4.04
C LYS A 86 10.30 -10.42 -4.91
N LYS A 87 10.88 -9.38 -5.52
CA LYS A 87 12.12 -9.51 -6.31
C LYS A 87 13.30 -9.93 -5.45
N ASN A 88 13.45 -9.35 -4.27
CA ASN A 88 14.53 -9.68 -3.34
C ASN A 88 14.41 -11.11 -2.81
N ASN A 89 13.19 -11.57 -2.52
CA ASN A 89 12.97 -12.96 -2.13
C ASN A 89 13.31 -13.93 -3.27
N HIS A 90 12.95 -13.58 -4.51
CA HIS A 90 13.30 -14.39 -5.67
C HIS A 90 14.82 -14.47 -5.89
N SER A 91 15.53 -13.34 -5.79
CA SER A 91 16.99 -13.32 -5.94
C SER A 91 17.71 -14.06 -4.81
N ALA A 92 17.22 -13.94 -3.56
CA ALA A 92 17.72 -14.71 -2.43
C ALA A 92 17.52 -16.23 -2.64
N GLN A 93 16.35 -16.63 -3.17
CA GLN A 93 16.06 -18.02 -3.51
C GLN A 93 16.98 -18.53 -4.64
N GLU A 94 17.23 -17.72 -5.66
CA GLU A 94 18.15 -18.07 -6.75
C GLU A 94 19.58 -18.25 -6.23
N LEU A 95 20.04 -17.35 -5.36
CA LEU A 95 21.35 -17.44 -4.73
C LEU A 95 21.48 -18.71 -3.87
N ALA A 96 20.46 -19.01 -3.06
CA ALA A 96 20.40 -20.23 -2.27
C ALA A 96 20.48 -21.49 -3.16
N MET A 97 19.79 -21.49 -4.32
CA MET A 97 19.83 -22.58 -5.29
C MET A 97 21.23 -22.76 -5.90
N ARG A 98 21.95 -21.66 -6.18
CA ARG A 98 23.34 -21.72 -6.68
C ARG A 98 24.27 -22.33 -5.64
N PHE A 99 24.18 -21.91 -4.37
CA PHE A 99 24.95 -22.52 -3.29
C PHE A 99 24.63 -24.00 -3.09
N PHE A 100 23.34 -24.37 -3.18
CA PHE A 100 22.93 -25.76 -3.11
C PHE A 100 23.55 -26.62 -4.22
N LYS A 101 23.55 -26.14 -5.46
CA LYS A 101 24.19 -26.83 -6.61
C LYS A 101 25.70 -26.95 -6.45
N VAL A 102 26.37 -25.92 -5.94
CA VAL A 102 27.81 -25.98 -5.67
C VAL A 102 28.09 -27.00 -4.57
N ALA A 103 27.32 -26.98 -3.47
CA ALA A 103 27.47 -27.95 -2.40
C ALA A 103 27.20 -29.39 -2.86
N GLU A 104 26.23 -29.60 -3.76
CA GLU A 104 25.94 -30.92 -4.36
C GLU A 104 27.11 -31.44 -5.20
N LYS A 105 27.83 -30.54 -5.89
CA LYS A 105 28.95 -30.89 -6.74
C LYS A 105 30.26 -31.08 -5.96
N GLU A 106 30.53 -30.23 -4.99
CA GLU A 106 31.83 -30.13 -4.32
C GLU A 106 31.92 -30.97 -3.02
N LEU A 107 30.80 -31.35 -2.41
CA LEU A 107 30.78 -32.17 -1.20
C LEU A 107 30.60 -33.65 -1.54
N ASP A 108 31.14 -34.52 -0.69
CA ASP A 108 30.79 -35.94 -0.73
C ASP A 108 29.30 -36.13 -0.36
N SER A 109 28.68 -37.17 -0.93
CA SER A 109 27.23 -37.39 -0.80
C SER A 109 26.76 -37.57 0.65
N LYS A 110 27.63 -38.05 1.55
CA LYS A 110 27.28 -38.25 2.96
C LYS A 110 27.23 -36.91 3.70
N THR A 111 28.21 -36.04 3.46
CA THR A 111 28.25 -34.68 4.01
C THR A 111 27.13 -33.82 3.46
N PHE A 112 26.89 -33.85 2.14
CA PHE A 112 25.80 -33.12 1.52
C PHE A 112 24.43 -33.51 2.08
N ASN A 113 24.13 -34.82 2.17
CA ASN A 113 22.85 -35.30 2.69
C ASN A 113 22.65 -34.94 4.18
N LYS A 114 23.71 -34.98 5.00
CA LYS A 114 23.64 -34.56 6.41
C LYS A 114 23.31 -33.07 6.55
N ILE A 115 23.88 -32.21 5.69
CA ILE A 115 23.59 -30.77 5.68
C ILE A 115 22.16 -30.51 5.17
N LYS A 116 21.76 -31.18 4.08
CA LYS A 116 20.42 -31.06 3.50
C LYS A 116 19.31 -31.43 4.49
N GLU A 117 19.46 -32.53 5.24
CA GLU A 117 18.47 -32.93 6.24
C GLU A 117 18.41 -31.95 7.41
N LYS A 118 19.55 -31.41 7.87
CA LYS A 118 19.54 -30.36 8.89
C LYS A 118 18.84 -29.08 8.43
N ALA A 119 19.01 -28.71 7.16
CA ALA A 119 18.40 -27.52 6.58
C ALA A 119 16.89 -27.64 6.34
N LYS A 120 16.32 -28.86 6.30
CA LYS A 120 14.87 -29.09 6.17
C LYS A 120 14.10 -28.99 7.48
N VAL A 121 14.79 -29.13 8.62
CA VAL A 121 14.19 -29.16 9.97
C VAL A 121 14.20 -27.78 10.63
N ALA A 122 14.95 -26.83 10.06
CA ALA A 122 15.00 -25.42 10.47
C ALA A 122 14.03 -24.58 9.63
#